data_AF-P39391-F1
#
_entry.id   AF-P39391-F1
#
_cell.length_a   1.000
_cell.length_b   1.000
_cell.length_c   1.000
_cell.angle_alpha   90.00
_cell.angle_beta   90.00
_cell.angle_gamma   90.00
#
_symmetry.space_group_name_H-M   'P 1'
#
loop_
_entity.id
_entity.type
_entity.pdbx_description
1 polymer ?
#
loop_
_entity_poly.entity_id
_entity_poly.type
_entity_poly.pdbx_seq_one_letter_code
_entity_poly.pdbx_strand_id
1 'polypeptide(L)'
;MLWGFVFVSFISKELALGQSEYISWVKCTSWLSNFVNLRGLRQPDGRPLYEYHATNDEYTQLTQLLRAVGQSQSNICNRDFAACFVLFCSEWYRRDYERQCGWTWDPIYKKIGISFTATELGTIVPKGMEDYWLRPIRFYESERRNFLGTLFSEGGLPFRLLKESDSRFLAVFSRILGQYEQAKQSGFSALSLARAVIEKSALPTVFSEDTSVELISHMADNLNSLVLTHNLINHKEPVQQLEKVHPTWRSEFPIPLDDETGTHFLNGLLCAASVEAKPRLQKNKSTRCQFYWSEKHPDELRVIVSLPDEVSFPVTSEPSTTRFELAICEDGEEVSGLGPAYASLENRQATVRLRKSEVRFGRQNPSAGLSLVARAGGMIVGSIKLDDSEIAIGEVPLTFIVDADQWLLQGQASCSVRSSDVLIVLPRDNSNVAGFDGQSRAVNVLGLKALPVKGCQDVTVTANETYRIRTGREQISIGRFALNGKRASWVCHPDETFIGVPKVISTLPDIQSIDVTRYTC
;
A
#
# COMPACT_ATOMS: atom_id res chain seq x y z
N MET A 1 46.70 -47.35 -10.89
CA MET A 1 46.08 -46.42 -11.85
C MET A 1 44.79 -47.07 -12.32
N LEU A 2 43.64 -46.73 -11.72
CA LEU A 2 42.31 -47.18 -12.17
C LEU A 2 41.27 -46.25 -11.53
N TRP A 3 41.28 -45.01 -12.01
CA TRP A 3 40.10 -44.16 -12.05
C TRP A 3 39.47 -44.38 -13.42
N GLY A 4 38.21 -44.79 -13.45
CA GLY A 4 37.45 -44.89 -14.70
C GLY A 4 36.19 -45.72 -14.52
N PHE A 5 35.06 -45.16 -14.95
CA PHE A 5 33.75 -45.82 -15.10
C PHE A 5 32.79 -45.80 -13.91
N VAL A 6 32.46 -44.60 -13.41
CA VAL A 6 31.11 -44.33 -12.83
C VAL A 6 30.27 -43.42 -13.76
N PHE A 7 30.77 -43.07 -14.94
CA PHE A 7 30.08 -42.10 -15.83
C PHE A 7 29.01 -42.69 -16.77
N VAL A 8 28.64 -43.97 -16.66
CA VAL A 8 27.69 -44.61 -17.62
C VAL A 8 26.26 -44.71 -17.10
N SER A 9 25.97 -44.36 -15.84
CA SER A 9 24.57 -44.43 -15.34
C SER A 9 23.69 -43.24 -15.77
N PHE A 10 24.28 -42.10 -16.16
CA PHE A 10 23.50 -40.90 -16.50
C PHE A 10 22.99 -40.85 -17.94
N ILE A 11 23.62 -41.56 -18.89
CA ILE A 11 23.23 -41.48 -20.31
C ILE A 11 22.07 -42.45 -20.66
N SER A 12 21.86 -43.52 -19.89
CA SER A 12 20.84 -44.52 -20.22
C SER A 12 19.39 -44.08 -19.96
N LYS A 13 19.13 -42.96 -19.27
CA LYS A 13 17.76 -42.46 -19.06
C LYS A 13 17.23 -41.56 -20.18
N GLU A 14 18.08 -40.98 -21.02
CA GLU A 14 17.65 -40.07 -22.09
C GLU A 14 17.29 -40.80 -23.40
N LEU A 15 17.75 -42.03 -23.61
CA LEU A 15 17.73 -42.67 -24.95
C LEU A 15 16.56 -43.63 -25.23
N ALA A 16 15.55 -43.67 -24.37
CA ALA A 16 14.36 -44.54 -24.57
C ALA A 16 13.04 -43.77 -24.68
N LEU A 17 13.08 -42.50 -25.12
CA LEU A 17 11.87 -41.74 -25.46
C LEU A 17 11.33 -42.22 -26.81
N GLY A 18 10.06 -42.63 -26.87
CA GLY A 18 9.39 -42.93 -28.15
C GLY A 18 9.40 -41.70 -29.07
N GLN A 19 9.36 -41.88 -30.40
CA GLN A 19 9.42 -40.74 -31.35
C GLN A 19 8.40 -39.62 -31.03
N SER A 20 7.20 -39.99 -30.56
CA SER A 20 6.17 -39.04 -30.12
C SER A 20 6.56 -38.27 -28.84
N GLU A 21 7.17 -38.94 -27.86
CA GLU A 21 7.68 -38.32 -26.62
C GLU A 21 8.84 -37.36 -26.88
N TYR A 22 9.75 -37.75 -27.78
CA TYR A 22 10.88 -36.92 -28.15
C TYR A 22 10.41 -35.61 -28.79
N ILE A 23 9.43 -35.69 -29.70
CA ILE A 23 8.86 -34.51 -30.37
C ILE A 23 8.14 -33.59 -29.38
N SER A 24 7.35 -34.13 -28.45
CA SER A 24 6.64 -33.31 -27.45
C SER A 24 7.61 -32.63 -26.48
N TRP A 25 8.62 -33.37 -26.02
CA TRP A 25 9.68 -32.83 -25.16
C TRP A 25 10.41 -31.68 -25.84
N VAL A 26 10.99 -31.88 -27.04
CA VAL A 26 11.75 -30.83 -27.74
C VAL A 26 10.92 -29.56 -27.94
N LYS A 27 9.63 -29.70 -28.30
CA LYS A 27 8.76 -28.54 -28.56
C LYS A 27 8.38 -27.79 -27.27
N CYS A 28 7.97 -28.49 -26.21
CA CYS A 28 7.57 -27.84 -24.96
C CYS A 28 8.76 -27.19 -24.25
N THR A 29 9.90 -27.89 -24.16
CA THR A 29 11.12 -27.35 -23.54
C THR A 29 11.60 -26.09 -24.27
N SER A 30 11.61 -26.12 -25.62
CA SER A 30 12.03 -24.97 -26.41
C SER A 30 11.09 -23.77 -26.24
N TRP A 31 9.77 -23.99 -26.26
CA TRP A 31 8.79 -22.93 -26.06
C TRP A 31 8.90 -22.28 -24.68
N LEU A 32 8.99 -23.10 -23.62
CA LEU A 32 9.12 -22.61 -22.24
C LEU A 32 10.43 -21.86 -22.02
N SER A 33 11.55 -22.38 -22.54
CA SER A 33 12.84 -21.69 -22.44
C SER A 33 12.77 -20.32 -23.10
N ASN A 34 12.18 -20.22 -24.29
CA ASN A 34 11.98 -18.92 -24.94
C ASN A 34 11.05 -18.00 -24.13
N PHE A 35 9.93 -18.52 -23.64
CA PHE A 35 8.97 -17.78 -22.82
C PHE A 35 9.63 -17.16 -21.58
N VAL A 36 10.41 -17.93 -20.83
CA VAL A 36 11.09 -17.46 -19.62
C VAL A 36 12.27 -16.53 -19.97
N ASN A 37 13.05 -16.83 -21.01
CA ASN A 37 14.18 -16.00 -21.45
C ASN A 37 13.75 -14.59 -21.91
N LEU A 38 12.62 -14.46 -22.60
CA LEU A 38 12.07 -13.16 -23.02
C LEU A 38 11.75 -12.23 -21.84
N ARG A 39 11.67 -12.77 -20.62
CA ARG A 39 11.43 -12.03 -19.38
C ARG A 39 12.70 -11.83 -18.54
N GLY A 40 13.88 -12.10 -19.13
CA GLY A 40 15.17 -11.95 -18.46
C GLY A 40 15.46 -13.03 -17.42
N LEU A 41 14.71 -14.12 -17.42
CA LEU A 41 14.83 -15.22 -16.48
C LEU A 41 15.54 -16.41 -17.15
N ARG A 42 16.34 -17.17 -16.39
CA ARG A 42 16.93 -18.44 -16.86
C ARG A 42 16.03 -19.64 -16.59
N GLN A 43 15.19 -19.52 -15.58
CA GLN A 43 14.25 -20.53 -15.08
C GLN A 43 13.10 -19.81 -14.36
N PRO A 44 11.94 -20.46 -14.15
CA PRO A 44 10.88 -19.93 -13.31
C PRO A 44 11.37 -19.60 -11.90
N ASP A 45 10.78 -18.58 -11.29
CA ASP A 45 11.18 -18.04 -9.99
C ASP A 45 10.09 -18.15 -8.90
N GLY A 46 8.99 -18.86 -9.17
CA GLY A 46 7.93 -19.08 -8.18
C GLY A 46 6.91 -17.94 -8.06
N ARG A 47 6.99 -16.90 -8.89
CA ARG A 47 5.92 -15.88 -8.96
C ARG A 47 4.62 -16.47 -9.52
N PRO A 48 3.44 -15.94 -9.16
CA PRO A 48 2.18 -16.37 -9.74
C PRO A 48 2.19 -16.33 -11.27
N LEU A 49 1.50 -17.26 -11.94
CA LEU A 49 1.59 -17.40 -13.39
C LEU A 49 1.13 -16.16 -14.16
N TYR A 50 0.15 -15.42 -13.66
CA TYR A 50 -0.29 -14.16 -14.25
C TYR A 50 0.82 -13.09 -14.29
N GLU A 51 1.80 -13.10 -13.38
CA GLU A 51 2.91 -12.14 -13.33
C GLU A 51 3.99 -12.40 -14.38
N TYR A 52 3.91 -13.53 -15.10
CA TYR A 52 4.70 -13.70 -16.31
C TYR A 52 4.14 -12.86 -17.47
N HIS A 53 2.93 -12.28 -17.39
CA HIS A 53 2.41 -11.43 -18.46
C HIS A 53 2.46 -12.11 -19.84
N ALA A 54 1.88 -13.31 -19.96
CA ALA A 54 1.82 -14.00 -21.23
C ALA A 54 1.04 -13.18 -22.28
N THR A 55 1.65 -12.92 -23.42
CA THR A 55 1.05 -12.18 -24.54
C THR A 55 0.00 -13.02 -25.25
N ASN A 56 -0.87 -12.38 -26.03
CA ASN A 56 -1.88 -13.09 -26.82
C ASN A 56 -1.25 -14.03 -27.87
N ASP A 57 -0.10 -13.63 -28.43
CA ASP A 57 0.64 -14.46 -29.38
C ASP A 57 1.21 -15.70 -28.69
N GLU A 58 1.81 -15.55 -27.51
CA GLU A 58 2.29 -16.67 -26.69
C GLU A 58 1.14 -17.61 -26.29
N TYR A 59 0.00 -17.07 -25.88
CA TYR A 59 -1.20 -17.88 -25.57
C TYR A 59 -1.68 -18.67 -26.80
N THR A 60 -1.68 -18.05 -27.98
CA THR A 60 -2.06 -18.71 -29.24
C THR A 60 -1.07 -19.80 -29.62
N GLN A 61 0.23 -19.52 -29.52
CA GLN A 61 1.30 -20.50 -29.76
C GLN A 61 1.19 -21.68 -28.80
N LEU A 62 0.97 -21.42 -27.51
CA LEU A 62 0.81 -22.44 -26.47
C LEU A 62 -0.43 -23.32 -26.74
N THR A 63 -1.53 -22.71 -27.15
CA THR A 63 -2.76 -23.43 -27.54
C THR A 63 -2.50 -24.37 -28.72
N GLN A 64 -1.79 -23.90 -29.76
CA GLN A 64 -1.44 -24.71 -30.93
C GLN A 64 -0.47 -25.83 -30.58
N LEU A 65 0.52 -25.54 -29.74
CA LEU A 65 1.49 -26.51 -29.23
C LEU A 65 0.78 -27.66 -28.51
N LEU A 66 -0.08 -27.34 -27.54
CA LEU A 66 -0.81 -28.34 -26.76
C LEU A 66 -1.77 -29.17 -27.61
N ARG A 67 -2.45 -28.57 -28.60
CA ARG A 67 -3.25 -29.31 -29.59
C ARG A 67 -2.42 -30.33 -30.38
N ALA A 68 -1.21 -29.94 -30.79
CA ALA A 68 -0.36 -30.78 -31.62
C ALA A 68 0.27 -31.94 -30.86
N VAL A 69 0.62 -31.75 -29.57
CA VAL A 69 1.34 -32.76 -28.79
C VAL A 69 0.43 -33.55 -27.84
N GLY A 70 -0.68 -32.96 -27.38
CA GLY A 70 -1.49 -33.50 -26.28
C GLY A 70 -2.29 -34.77 -26.58
N GLN A 71 -2.31 -35.24 -27.83
CA GLN A 71 -2.94 -36.53 -28.19
C GLN A 71 -2.09 -37.75 -27.81
N SER A 72 -0.82 -37.56 -27.45
CA SER A 72 0.08 -38.64 -27.06
C SER A 72 -0.05 -38.95 -25.57
N GLN A 73 -0.47 -40.17 -25.21
CA GLN A 73 -0.50 -40.67 -23.82
C GLN A 73 0.86 -40.54 -23.10
N SER A 74 1.91 -40.50 -23.90
CA SER A 74 3.30 -40.42 -23.49
C SER A 74 3.68 -39.12 -22.77
N ASN A 75 2.80 -38.12 -22.76
CA ASN A 75 3.07 -36.80 -22.18
C ASN A 75 2.69 -36.65 -20.70
N ILE A 76 1.97 -37.62 -20.12
CA ILE A 76 1.46 -37.53 -18.73
C ILE A 76 2.60 -37.32 -17.72
N CYS A 77 3.77 -37.94 -17.96
CA CYS A 77 4.93 -37.85 -17.08
C CYS A 77 5.92 -36.74 -17.47
N ASN A 78 5.70 -36.03 -18.58
CA ASN A 78 6.62 -35.02 -19.09
C ASN A 78 6.44 -33.69 -18.33
N ARG A 79 7.48 -33.27 -17.62
CA ARG A 79 7.47 -32.04 -16.80
C ARG A 79 7.19 -30.78 -17.60
N ASP A 80 7.79 -30.66 -18.77
CA ASP A 80 7.71 -29.46 -19.59
C ASP A 80 6.36 -29.39 -20.32
N PHE A 81 5.79 -30.55 -20.71
CA PHE A 81 4.40 -30.62 -21.15
C PHE A 81 3.44 -30.18 -20.03
N ALA A 82 3.64 -30.68 -18.81
CA ALA A 82 2.82 -30.32 -17.66
C ALA A 82 2.89 -28.82 -17.35
N ALA A 83 4.08 -28.22 -17.42
CA ALA A 83 4.29 -26.78 -17.26
C ALA A 83 3.54 -25.94 -18.32
N CYS A 84 3.62 -26.34 -19.59
CA CYS A 84 2.84 -25.74 -20.68
C CYS A 84 1.33 -25.87 -20.43
N PHE A 85 0.87 -27.04 -19.99
CA PHE A 85 -0.54 -27.32 -19.75
C PHE A 85 -1.11 -26.44 -18.64
N VAL A 86 -0.43 -26.34 -17.49
CA VAL A 86 -0.91 -25.52 -16.36
C VAL A 86 -0.89 -24.02 -16.69
N LEU A 87 0.14 -23.54 -17.39
CA LEU A 87 0.19 -22.15 -17.87
C LEU A 87 -0.96 -21.84 -18.83
N PHE A 88 -1.25 -22.75 -19.75
CA PHE A 88 -2.39 -22.63 -20.66
C PHE A 88 -3.72 -22.57 -19.91
N CYS A 89 -3.93 -23.42 -18.91
CA CYS A 89 -5.17 -23.44 -18.14
C CYS A 89 -5.38 -22.13 -17.37
N SER A 90 -4.32 -21.61 -16.75
CA SER A 90 -4.36 -20.32 -16.05
C SER A 90 -4.66 -19.17 -17.00
N GLU A 91 -4.01 -19.14 -18.16
CA GLU A 91 -4.28 -18.14 -19.20
C GLU A 91 -5.68 -18.27 -19.82
N TRP A 92 -6.19 -19.51 -19.95
CA TRP A 92 -7.57 -19.75 -20.37
C TRP A 92 -8.55 -19.18 -19.35
N TYR A 93 -8.30 -19.35 -18.05
CA TYR A 93 -9.14 -18.74 -17.01
C TYR A 93 -9.13 -17.21 -17.08
N ARG A 94 -7.98 -16.60 -17.35
CA ARG A 94 -7.88 -15.15 -17.53
C ARG A 94 -8.63 -14.65 -18.76
N ARG A 95 -8.46 -15.31 -19.91
CA ARG A 95 -8.86 -14.79 -21.23
C ARG A 95 -10.24 -15.28 -21.70
N ASP A 96 -10.58 -16.53 -21.43
CA ASP A 96 -11.72 -17.22 -22.05
C ASP A 96 -12.85 -17.56 -21.08
N TYR A 97 -12.62 -17.51 -19.76
CA TYR A 97 -13.61 -17.91 -18.78
C TYR A 97 -14.81 -16.96 -18.69
N GLU A 98 -16.01 -17.54 -18.78
CA GLU A 98 -17.31 -16.88 -18.66
C GLU A 98 -18.19 -17.71 -17.71
N ARG A 99 -19.28 -17.13 -17.18
CA ARG A 99 -20.14 -17.83 -16.20
C ARG A 99 -20.70 -19.15 -16.74
N GLN A 100 -21.05 -19.20 -18.03
CA GLN A 100 -21.56 -20.41 -18.68
C GLN A 100 -20.56 -21.56 -18.74
N CYS A 101 -19.26 -21.31 -18.58
CA CYS A 101 -18.25 -22.36 -18.59
C CYS A 101 -18.37 -23.28 -17.36
N GLY A 102 -18.90 -22.76 -16.25
CA GLY A 102 -18.99 -23.50 -14.99
C GLY A 102 -17.64 -23.89 -14.41
N TRP A 103 -17.67 -24.67 -13.31
CA TRP A 103 -16.46 -25.11 -12.61
C TRP A 103 -16.01 -26.51 -13.05
N THR A 104 -15.65 -26.65 -14.33
CA THR A 104 -15.33 -27.94 -14.96
C THR A 104 -14.13 -27.84 -15.91
N TRP A 105 -13.53 -28.99 -16.25
CA TRP A 105 -12.44 -29.07 -17.22
C TRP A 105 -12.91 -29.05 -18.67
N ASP A 106 -14.18 -29.35 -18.95
CA ASP A 106 -14.69 -29.56 -20.31
C ASP A 106 -14.48 -28.36 -21.25
N PRO A 107 -14.66 -27.09 -20.82
CA PRO A 107 -14.37 -25.94 -21.68
C PRO A 107 -12.89 -25.80 -22.03
N ILE A 108 -11.99 -26.12 -21.08
CA ILE A 108 -10.53 -26.13 -21.29
C ILE A 108 -10.18 -27.22 -22.31
N TYR A 109 -10.69 -28.43 -22.10
CA TYR A 109 -10.53 -29.58 -22.99
C TYR A 109 -11.02 -29.29 -24.40
N LYS A 110 -12.19 -28.68 -24.53
CA LYS A 110 -12.76 -28.27 -25.82
C LYS A 110 -11.87 -27.26 -26.56
N LYS A 111 -11.19 -26.36 -25.83
CA LYS A 111 -10.28 -25.37 -26.45
C LYS A 111 -9.06 -26.03 -27.07
N ILE A 112 -8.46 -27.02 -26.43
CA ILE A 112 -7.22 -27.68 -26.90
C ILE A 112 -7.45 -29.08 -27.52
N GLY A 113 -8.68 -29.57 -27.58
CA GLY A 113 -9.02 -30.84 -28.22
C GLY A 113 -8.41 -32.07 -27.55
N ILE A 114 -8.19 -32.00 -26.24
CA ILE A 114 -7.65 -33.11 -25.42
C ILE A 114 -8.52 -33.32 -24.19
N SER A 115 -8.44 -34.49 -23.57
CA SER A 115 -9.13 -34.80 -22.32
C SER A 115 -8.25 -35.66 -21.43
N PHE A 116 -8.21 -35.35 -20.14
CA PHE A 116 -7.51 -36.16 -19.14
C PHE A 116 -8.47 -36.69 -18.08
N THR A 117 -8.18 -37.90 -17.61
CA THR A 117 -8.79 -38.50 -16.44
C THR A 117 -8.33 -37.81 -15.16
N ALA A 118 -9.09 -37.97 -14.07
CA ALA A 118 -8.72 -37.41 -12.77
C ALA A 118 -7.34 -37.91 -12.27
N THR A 119 -6.98 -39.15 -12.58
CA THR A 119 -5.67 -39.73 -12.26
C THR A 119 -4.55 -39.04 -13.02
N GLU A 120 -4.72 -38.82 -14.32
CA GLU A 120 -3.74 -38.12 -15.15
C GLU A 120 -3.56 -36.67 -14.71
N LEU A 121 -4.65 -35.95 -14.40
CA LEU A 121 -4.58 -34.62 -13.81
C LEU A 121 -3.84 -34.61 -12.47
N GLY A 122 -4.04 -35.67 -11.67
CA GLY A 122 -3.35 -35.88 -10.40
C GLY A 122 -1.83 -36.02 -10.51
N THR A 123 -1.32 -36.31 -11.71
CA THR A 123 0.11 -36.32 -12.07
C THR A 123 0.53 -35.03 -12.77
N ILE A 124 -0.23 -34.58 -13.78
CA ILE A 124 0.12 -33.45 -14.64
C ILE A 124 0.13 -32.14 -13.85
N VAL A 125 -0.93 -31.83 -13.10
CA VAL A 125 -1.06 -30.50 -12.47
C VAL A 125 0.02 -30.25 -11.42
N PRO A 126 0.29 -31.14 -10.44
CA PRO A 126 1.40 -30.96 -9.50
C PRO A 126 2.75 -30.88 -10.19
N LYS A 127 2.99 -31.71 -11.21
CA LYS A 127 4.25 -31.70 -11.96
C LYS A 127 4.48 -30.39 -12.71
N GLY A 128 3.44 -29.76 -13.24
CA GLY A 128 3.55 -28.43 -13.84
C GLY A 128 3.76 -27.35 -12.77
N MET A 129 2.92 -27.34 -11.75
CA MET A 129 2.90 -26.30 -10.72
C MET A 129 4.11 -26.37 -9.78
N GLU A 130 4.31 -27.50 -9.11
CA GLU A 130 5.31 -27.66 -8.06
C GLU A 130 6.70 -27.94 -8.66
N ASP A 131 6.84 -28.86 -9.62
CA ASP A 131 8.17 -29.24 -10.14
C ASP A 131 8.78 -28.19 -11.09
N TYR A 132 7.98 -27.47 -11.87
CA TYR A 132 8.46 -26.51 -12.87
C TYR A 132 8.27 -25.06 -12.46
N TRP A 133 7.02 -24.64 -12.18
CA TRP A 133 6.72 -23.24 -11.85
C TRP A 133 7.03 -22.88 -10.39
N LEU A 134 7.34 -23.87 -9.54
CA LEU A 134 7.65 -23.69 -8.11
C LEU A 134 6.49 -23.05 -7.33
N ARG A 135 5.25 -23.44 -7.69
CA ARG A 135 4.00 -22.93 -7.14
C ARG A 135 3.22 -24.04 -6.40
N PRO A 136 2.63 -23.75 -5.23
CA PRO A 136 1.93 -24.75 -4.46
C PRO A 136 0.58 -25.14 -5.09
N ILE A 137 0.17 -26.39 -4.88
CA ILE A 137 -1.21 -26.81 -5.12
C ILE A 137 -2.11 -26.35 -3.97
N ARG A 138 -3.32 -25.88 -4.31
CA ARG A 138 -4.35 -25.49 -3.33
C ARG A 138 -5.12 -26.72 -2.88
N PHE A 139 -5.70 -26.61 -1.69
CA PHE A 139 -6.54 -27.64 -1.11
C PHE A 139 -7.91 -27.03 -0.76
N TYR A 140 -8.96 -27.83 -0.88
CA TYR A 140 -10.24 -27.53 -0.24
C TYR A 140 -10.11 -27.76 1.28
N GLU A 141 -11.08 -27.25 2.06
CA GLU A 141 -11.18 -27.56 3.51
C GLU A 141 -11.21 -29.07 3.81
N SER A 142 -11.64 -29.88 2.84
CA SER A 142 -11.63 -31.35 2.93
C SER A 142 -10.26 -32.01 2.72
N GLU A 143 -9.17 -31.22 2.65
CA GLU A 143 -7.81 -31.67 2.32
C GLU A 143 -7.67 -32.30 0.92
N ARG A 144 -8.69 -32.13 0.07
CA ARG A 144 -8.65 -32.56 -1.32
C ARG A 144 -7.95 -31.52 -2.17
N ARG A 145 -7.04 -31.95 -3.06
CA ARG A 145 -6.36 -31.07 -4.03
C ARG A 145 -7.38 -30.35 -4.92
N ASN A 146 -7.31 -29.03 -4.93
CA ASN A 146 -8.17 -28.13 -5.70
C ASN A 146 -7.45 -27.65 -6.97
N PHE A 147 -7.29 -28.53 -7.95
CA PHE A 147 -6.55 -28.21 -9.17
C PHE A 147 -7.18 -27.06 -9.98
N LEU A 148 -8.50 -27.06 -10.18
CA LEU A 148 -9.17 -25.97 -10.89
C LEU A 148 -9.01 -24.64 -10.16
N GLY A 149 -9.17 -24.62 -8.83
CA GLY A 149 -8.96 -23.43 -8.02
C GLY A 149 -7.52 -22.93 -8.03
N THR A 150 -6.53 -23.83 -8.04
CA THR A 150 -5.13 -23.46 -8.25
C THR A 150 -4.96 -22.72 -9.57
N LEU A 151 -5.34 -23.33 -10.69
CA LEU A 151 -5.12 -22.75 -12.02
C LEU A 151 -5.95 -21.48 -12.23
N PHE A 152 -7.15 -21.42 -11.65
CA PHE A 152 -7.98 -20.23 -11.64
C PHE A 152 -7.26 -19.05 -10.98
N SER A 153 -6.78 -19.22 -9.74
CA SER A 153 -6.09 -18.15 -9.01
C SER A 153 -4.77 -17.75 -9.69
N GLU A 154 -4.07 -18.70 -10.30
CA GLU A 154 -2.83 -18.45 -11.03
C GLU A 154 -3.05 -17.70 -12.35
N GLY A 155 -4.29 -17.68 -12.87
CA GLY A 155 -4.69 -16.81 -13.98
C GLY A 155 -4.98 -15.36 -13.57
N GLY A 156 -5.05 -15.05 -12.27
CA GLY A 156 -5.36 -13.73 -11.75
C GLY A 156 -6.87 -13.43 -11.78
N LEU A 157 -7.32 -12.55 -12.68
CA LEU A 157 -8.73 -12.19 -12.82
C LEU A 157 -9.30 -12.62 -14.18
N PRO A 158 -10.50 -13.22 -14.25
CA PRO A 158 -11.15 -13.56 -15.52
C PRO A 158 -11.71 -12.30 -16.21
N PHE A 159 -11.07 -11.84 -17.28
CA PHE A 159 -11.34 -10.53 -17.90
C PHE A 159 -12.73 -10.41 -18.50
N ARG A 160 -13.30 -11.50 -19.01
CA ARG A 160 -14.65 -11.47 -19.57
C ARG A 160 -15.72 -11.26 -18.49
N LEU A 161 -15.49 -11.73 -17.26
CA LEU A 161 -16.37 -11.42 -16.13
C LEU A 161 -16.26 -9.97 -15.67
N LEU A 162 -15.16 -9.28 -15.99
CA LEU A 162 -14.99 -7.86 -15.69
C LEU A 162 -15.85 -6.96 -16.60
N LYS A 163 -16.21 -7.43 -17.81
CA LYS A 163 -17.04 -6.69 -18.79
C LYS A 163 -18.52 -6.58 -18.42
N GLU A 164 -19.03 -7.53 -17.64
CA GLU A 164 -20.47 -7.60 -17.37
C GLU A 164 -20.93 -6.30 -16.70
N SER A 165 -22.05 -5.74 -17.16
CA SER A 165 -22.59 -4.45 -16.66
C SER A 165 -22.85 -4.43 -15.15
N ASP A 166 -23.07 -5.61 -14.56
CA ASP A 166 -23.15 -5.85 -13.10
C ASP A 166 -21.89 -6.55 -12.57
N SER A 167 -20.71 -6.04 -12.92
CA SER A 167 -19.44 -6.62 -12.49
C SER A 167 -19.28 -6.50 -10.97
N ARG A 168 -19.45 -7.65 -10.29
CA ARG A 168 -19.17 -7.78 -8.84
C ARG A 168 -17.75 -7.32 -8.51
N PHE A 169 -16.80 -7.46 -9.45
CA PHE A 169 -15.44 -6.95 -9.30
C PHE A 169 -15.39 -5.44 -9.28
N LEU A 170 -16.09 -4.75 -10.19
CA LEU A 170 -16.17 -3.29 -10.15
C LEU A 170 -16.74 -2.79 -8.81
N ALA A 171 -17.76 -3.47 -8.27
CA ALA A 171 -18.31 -3.12 -6.96
C ALA A 171 -17.30 -3.33 -5.82
N VAL A 172 -16.56 -4.45 -5.84
CA VAL A 172 -15.50 -4.74 -4.87
C VAL A 172 -14.36 -3.71 -4.96
N PHE A 173 -13.82 -3.47 -6.15
CA PHE A 173 -12.78 -2.47 -6.35
C PHE A 173 -13.25 -1.07 -5.98
N SER A 174 -14.46 -0.66 -6.38
CA SER A 174 -15.00 0.65 -6.01
C SER A 174 -15.12 0.81 -4.49
N ARG A 175 -15.51 -0.26 -3.78
CA ARG A 175 -15.58 -0.26 -2.32
C ARG A 175 -14.19 -0.21 -1.67
N ILE A 176 -13.22 -0.97 -2.18
CA ILE A 176 -11.83 -0.90 -1.72
C ILE A 176 -11.30 0.51 -1.94
N LEU A 177 -11.39 1.03 -3.17
CA LEU A 177 -10.90 2.35 -3.54
C LEU A 177 -11.59 3.46 -2.72
N GLY A 178 -12.90 3.36 -2.50
CA GLY A 178 -13.68 4.29 -1.66
C GLY A 178 -13.37 4.23 -0.15
N GLN A 179 -12.77 3.13 0.33
CA GLN A 179 -12.36 2.98 1.73
C GLN A 179 -10.84 3.10 1.91
N TYR A 180 -10.10 3.19 0.81
CA TYR A 180 -8.65 3.05 0.77
C TYR A 180 -7.96 4.10 1.63
N GLU A 181 -8.41 5.35 1.56
CA GLU A 181 -7.83 6.43 2.34
C GLU A 181 -8.14 6.31 3.83
N GLN A 182 -9.41 6.06 4.17
CA GLN A 182 -9.83 5.88 5.56
C GLN A 182 -9.09 4.70 6.21
N ALA A 183 -8.89 3.62 5.45
CA ALA A 183 -8.13 2.45 5.87
C ALA A 183 -6.67 2.80 6.16
N LYS A 184 -5.96 3.47 5.23
CA LYS A 184 -4.57 3.90 5.45
C LYS A 184 -4.42 4.85 6.64
N GLN A 185 -5.30 5.84 6.78
CA GLN A 185 -5.31 6.73 7.94
C GLN A 185 -5.54 5.97 9.26
N SER A 186 -6.27 4.85 9.19
CA SER A 186 -6.56 3.97 10.33
C SER A 186 -5.49 2.88 10.55
N GLY A 187 -4.39 2.88 9.79
CA GLY A 187 -3.32 1.89 9.90
C GLY A 187 -3.62 0.53 9.25
N PHE A 188 -4.67 0.42 8.45
CA PHE A 188 -4.95 -0.78 7.65
C PHE A 188 -4.15 -0.77 6.35
N SER A 189 -3.46 -1.88 6.07
CA SER A 189 -2.83 -2.11 4.77
C SER A 189 -3.88 -2.33 3.68
N ALA A 190 -3.52 -2.07 2.42
CA ALA A 190 -4.38 -2.37 1.28
C ALA A 190 -4.81 -3.84 1.23
N LEU A 191 -3.91 -4.75 1.64
CA LEU A 191 -4.20 -6.18 1.76
C LEU A 191 -5.31 -6.48 2.77
N SER A 192 -5.22 -5.89 3.97
CA SER A 192 -6.24 -6.09 5.02
C SER A 192 -7.61 -5.52 4.62
N LEU A 193 -7.62 -4.38 3.93
CA LEU A 193 -8.83 -3.80 3.37
C LEU A 193 -9.44 -4.69 2.28
N ALA A 194 -8.62 -5.13 1.33
CA ALA A 194 -9.06 -6.01 0.24
C ALA A 194 -9.71 -7.27 0.79
N ARG A 195 -9.06 -7.94 1.76
CA ARG A 195 -9.61 -9.13 2.42
C ARG A 195 -10.98 -8.87 3.05
N ALA A 196 -11.08 -7.82 3.88
CA ALA A 196 -12.32 -7.48 4.58
C ALA A 196 -13.48 -7.12 3.61
N VAL A 197 -13.18 -6.51 2.47
CA VAL A 197 -14.19 -6.21 1.43
C VAL A 197 -14.60 -7.48 0.68
N ILE A 198 -13.64 -8.33 0.31
CA ILE A 198 -13.90 -9.58 -0.42
C ILE A 198 -14.73 -10.55 0.41
N GLU A 199 -14.40 -10.74 1.69
CA GLU A 199 -15.15 -11.62 2.61
C GLU A 199 -16.63 -11.20 2.77
N LYS A 200 -16.92 -9.91 2.63
CA LYS A 200 -18.28 -9.35 2.70
C LYS A 200 -18.94 -9.21 1.32
N SER A 201 -18.27 -9.64 0.26
CA SER A 201 -18.75 -9.55 -1.11
C SER A 201 -19.49 -10.82 -1.53
N ALA A 202 -20.17 -10.75 -2.68
CA ALA A 202 -20.77 -11.91 -3.33
C ALA A 202 -19.84 -12.56 -4.36
N LEU A 203 -18.51 -12.34 -4.25
CA LEU A 203 -17.54 -13.04 -5.10
C LEU A 203 -17.47 -14.53 -4.73
N PRO A 204 -17.21 -15.42 -5.69
CA PRO A 204 -16.93 -16.82 -5.40
C PRO A 204 -15.76 -16.98 -4.42
N THR A 205 -15.79 -18.01 -3.58
CA THR A 205 -14.82 -18.26 -2.50
C THR A 205 -13.36 -18.29 -2.96
N VAL A 206 -13.09 -18.68 -4.22
CA VAL A 206 -11.73 -18.69 -4.80
C VAL A 206 -11.07 -17.29 -4.84
N PHE A 207 -11.85 -16.21 -4.74
CA PHE A 207 -11.31 -14.85 -4.65
C PHE A 207 -10.95 -14.41 -3.23
N SER A 208 -11.41 -15.12 -2.20
CA SER A 208 -11.02 -14.89 -0.80
C SER A 208 -9.65 -15.48 -0.45
N GLU A 209 -9.09 -16.27 -1.38
CA GLU A 209 -7.76 -16.87 -1.29
C GLU A 209 -6.64 -15.84 -1.35
N ASP A 210 -5.53 -16.12 -0.66
CA ASP A 210 -4.43 -15.15 -0.47
C ASP A 210 -3.90 -14.57 -1.77
N THR A 211 -3.63 -15.37 -2.79
CA THR A 211 -3.11 -14.89 -4.08
C THR A 211 -4.08 -13.93 -4.78
N SER A 212 -5.39 -14.18 -4.70
CA SER A 212 -6.42 -13.31 -5.27
C SER A 212 -6.54 -12.00 -4.48
N VAL A 213 -6.48 -12.09 -3.14
CA VAL A 213 -6.53 -10.95 -2.23
C VAL A 213 -5.29 -10.06 -2.42
N GLU A 214 -4.10 -10.66 -2.51
CA GLU A 214 -2.83 -10.00 -2.80
C GLU A 214 -2.89 -9.27 -4.14
N LEU A 215 -3.32 -9.94 -5.21
CA LEU A 215 -3.49 -9.31 -6.52
C LEU A 215 -4.45 -8.12 -6.48
N ILE A 216 -5.63 -8.29 -5.89
CA ILE A 216 -6.63 -7.21 -5.77
C ILE A 216 -6.05 -6.03 -4.96
N SER A 217 -5.29 -6.31 -3.90
CA SER A 217 -4.65 -5.28 -3.08
C SER A 217 -3.55 -4.53 -3.85
N HIS A 218 -2.68 -5.24 -4.58
CA HIS A 218 -1.64 -4.63 -5.43
C HIS A 218 -2.26 -3.82 -6.58
N MET A 219 -3.37 -4.27 -7.14
CA MET A 219 -4.12 -3.48 -8.13
C MET A 219 -4.66 -2.19 -7.51
N ALA A 220 -5.25 -2.23 -6.32
CA ALA A 220 -5.76 -1.04 -5.64
C ALA A 220 -4.63 -0.04 -5.31
N ASP A 221 -3.49 -0.53 -4.82
CA ASP A 221 -2.29 0.29 -4.59
C ASP A 221 -1.80 0.97 -5.86
N ASN A 222 -1.65 0.20 -6.96
CA ASN A 222 -1.20 0.74 -8.24
C ASN A 222 -2.19 1.76 -8.83
N LEU A 223 -3.51 1.47 -8.78
CA LEU A 223 -4.53 2.40 -9.25
C LEU A 223 -4.47 3.74 -8.49
N ASN A 224 -4.36 3.69 -7.16
CA ASN A 224 -4.24 4.90 -6.35
C ASN A 224 -2.91 5.64 -6.64
N SER A 225 -1.81 4.91 -6.82
CA SER A 225 -0.51 5.48 -7.20
C SER A 225 -0.57 6.20 -8.55
N LEU A 226 -1.17 5.59 -9.58
CA LEU A 226 -1.32 6.16 -10.92
C LEU A 226 -2.17 7.43 -10.90
N VAL A 227 -3.28 7.43 -10.17
CA VAL A 227 -4.17 8.59 -10.05
C VAL A 227 -3.44 9.80 -9.46
N LEU A 228 -2.64 9.59 -8.40
CA LEU A 228 -1.92 10.65 -7.71
C LEU A 228 -0.69 11.11 -8.49
N THR A 229 0.15 10.17 -8.94
CA THR A 229 1.41 10.47 -9.65
C THR A 229 1.17 11.19 -10.98
N HIS A 230 0.07 10.86 -11.68
CA HIS A 230 -0.24 11.43 -13.00
C HIS A 230 -1.44 12.39 -12.99
N ASN A 231 -1.94 12.79 -11.82
CA ASN A 231 -3.04 13.74 -11.64
C ASN A 231 -4.28 13.41 -12.49
N LEU A 232 -4.71 12.14 -12.50
CA LEU A 232 -5.79 11.65 -13.38
C LEU A 232 -7.20 12.08 -12.93
N ILE A 233 -7.31 12.83 -11.85
CA ILE A 233 -8.54 13.06 -11.08
C ILE A 233 -9.64 13.79 -11.85
N ASN A 234 -9.24 14.70 -12.73
CA ASN A 234 -10.15 15.52 -13.52
C ASN A 234 -10.38 14.96 -14.94
N HIS A 235 -9.81 13.81 -15.25
CA HIS A 235 -9.92 13.18 -16.56
C HIS A 235 -11.11 12.22 -16.61
N LYS A 236 -12.01 12.42 -17.58
CA LYS A 236 -13.11 11.48 -17.87
C LYS A 236 -12.60 10.18 -18.51
N GLU A 237 -11.47 10.28 -19.20
CA GLU A 237 -10.78 9.17 -19.88
C GLU A 237 -9.34 9.06 -19.31
N PRO A 238 -9.18 8.59 -18.06
CA PRO A 238 -7.89 8.57 -17.38
C PRO A 238 -6.87 7.67 -18.09
N VAL A 239 -7.29 6.59 -18.75
CA VAL A 239 -6.37 5.72 -19.51
C VAL A 239 -5.77 6.45 -20.71
N GLN A 240 -6.54 7.23 -21.46
CA GLN A 240 -6.01 8.01 -22.60
C GLN A 240 -5.00 9.06 -22.15
N GLN A 241 -5.19 9.64 -20.96
CA GLN A 241 -4.22 10.54 -20.37
C GLN A 241 -2.95 9.78 -19.97
N LEU A 242 -3.11 8.62 -19.34
CA LEU A 242 -2.00 7.78 -18.90
C LEU A 242 -1.15 7.27 -20.07
N GLU A 243 -1.77 6.91 -21.19
CA GLU A 243 -1.08 6.58 -22.45
C GLU A 243 -0.19 7.71 -22.97
N LYS A 244 -0.55 8.97 -22.70
CA LYS A 244 0.25 10.14 -23.12
C LYS A 244 1.38 10.44 -22.16
N VAL A 245 1.11 10.39 -20.85
CA VAL A 245 2.08 10.83 -19.82
C VAL A 245 2.97 9.72 -19.29
N HIS A 246 2.55 8.46 -19.40
CA HIS A 246 3.30 7.30 -18.93
C HIS A 246 3.10 6.08 -19.86
N PRO A 247 3.59 6.08 -21.11
CA PRO A 247 3.25 5.06 -22.10
C PRO A 247 3.56 3.59 -21.70
N THR A 248 4.49 3.36 -20.77
CA THR A 248 4.89 2.03 -20.29
C THR A 248 4.03 1.49 -19.15
N TRP A 249 3.04 2.25 -18.67
CA TRP A 249 2.22 1.88 -17.51
C TRP A 249 1.58 0.49 -17.62
N ARG A 250 1.19 0.05 -18.83
CA ARG A 250 0.57 -1.27 -19.06
C ARG A 250 1.50 -2.43 -18.72
N SER A 251 2.79 -2.30 -19.01
CA SER A 251 3.78 -3.34 -18.68
C SER A 251 4.11 -3.38 -17.20
N GLU A 252 3.85 -2.30 -16.47
CA GLU A 252 4.11 -2.15 -15.03
C GLU A 252 2.90 -2.54 -14.17
N PHE A 253 1.72 -2.69 -14.78
CA PHE A 253 0.51 -3.05 -14.05
C PHE A 253 0.56 -4.52 -13.60
N PRO A 254 0.03 -4.90 -12.42
CA PRO A 254 0.17 -6.26 -11.85
C PRO A 254 -0.36 -7.43 -12.69
N ILE A 255 -1.19 -7.14 -13.68
CA ILE A 255 -1.72 -8.12 -14.63
C ILE A 255 -1.62 -7.56 -16.06
N PRO A 256 -1.41 -8.42 -17.07
CA PRO A 256 -1.41 -8.01 -18.47
C PRO A 256 -2.77 -7.49 -18.92
N LEU A 257 -2.82 -6.36 -19.63
CA LEU A 257 -4.05 -5.68 -20.06
C LEU A 257 -3.98 -5.37 -21.56
N ASP A 258 -4.21 -6.39 -22.37
CA ASP A 258 -4.01 -6.36 -23.83
C ASP A 258 -5.25 -5.97 -24.65
N ASP A 259 -6.44 -5.90 -24.05
CA ASP A 259 -7.71 -5.73 -24.77
C ASP A 259 -8.38 -4.35 -24.56
N GLU A 260 -9.27 -3.94 -25.50
CA GLU A 260 -10.25 -2.86 -25.31
C GLU A 260 -11.06 -3.04 -24.01
N THR A 261 -11.32 -4.30 -23.66
CA THR A 261 -11.86 -4.77 -22.39
C THR A 261 -11.16 -4.15 -21.17
N GLY A 262 -9.83 -4.29 -21.14
CA GLY A 262 -9.01 -3.85 -20.02
C GLY A 262 -9.04 -2.33 -19.91
N THR A 263 -9.03 -1.64 -21.06
CA THR A 263 -9.12 -0.18 -21.12
C THR A 263 -10.43 0.34 -20.52
N HIS A 264 -11.58 -0.22 -20.90
CA HIS A 264 -12.88 0.19 -20.33
C HIS A 264 -12.95 -0.10 -18.82
N PHE A 265 -12.55 -1.31 -18.41
CA PHE A 265 -12.51 -1.69 -17.00
C PHE A 265 -11.64 -0.74 -16.16
N LEU A 266 -10.44 -0.42 -16.65
CA LEU A 266 -9.49 0.47 -15.97
C LEU A 266 -9.93 1.92 -15.96
N ASN A 267 -10.56 2.41 -17.03
CA ASN A 267 -11.19 3.73 -17.00
C ASN A 267 -12.19 3.81 -15.83
N GLY A 268 -13.05 2.79 -15.68
CA GLY A 268 -13.97 2.70 -14.54
C GLY A 268 -13.27 2.73 -13.18
N LEU A 269 -12.19 1.94 -13.02
CA LEU A 269 -11.43 1.87 -11.77
C LEU A 269 -10.65 3.15 -11.45
N LEU A 270 -9.98 3.74 -12.45
CA LEU A 270 -9.25 5.00 -12.29
C LEU A 270 -10.22 6.15 -12.03
N CYS A 271 -11.42 6.15 -12.61
CA CYS A 271 -12.47 7.11 -12.25
C CYS A 271 -12.95 6.91 -10.81
N ALA A 272 -13.19 5.67 -10.36
CA ALA A 272 -13.56 5.39 -8.96
C ALA A 272 -12.46 5.83 -7.98
N ALA A 273 -11.20 5.49 -8.27
CA ALA A 273 -10.04 5.94 -7.52
C ALA A 273 -9.89 7.48 -7.53
N SER A 274 -10.19 8.12 -8.66
CA SER A 274 -10.16 9.58 -8.81
C SER A 274 -11.21 10.27 -7.96
N VAL A 275 -12.43 9.74 -7.89
CA VAL A 275 -13.51 10.29 -7.04
C VAL A 275 -13.09 10.27 -5.56
N GLU A 276 -12.42 9.21 -5.10
CA GLU A 276 -11.96 9.13 -3.71
C GLU A 276 -10.62 9.86 -3.44
N ALA A 277 -9.76 9.98 -4.45
CA ALA A 277 -8.56 10.81 -4.35
C ALA A 277 -8.87 12.31 -4.35
N LYS A 278 -10.05 12.75 -4.84
CA LYS A 278 -10.49 14.15 -4.75
C LYS A 278 -10.49 14.67 -3.32
N PRO A 279 -11.09 13.97 -2.33
CA PRO A 279 -10.91 14.29 -0.93
C PRO A 279 -9.45 14.50 -0.53
N ARG A 280 -8.48 13.66 -0.91
CA ARG A 280 -7.06 13.87 -0.54
C ARG A 280 -6.52 15.23 -1.01
N LEU A 281 -6.86 15.67 -2.22
CA LEU A 281 -6.39 16.96 -2.76
C LEU A 281 -7.25 18.14 -2.29
N GLN A 282 -8.55 17.97 -2.13
CA GLN A 282 -9.44 18.99 -1.58
C GLN A 282 -9.33 19.12 -0.04
N LYS A 283 -8.74 18.14 0.67
CA LYS A 283 -8.68 18.08 2.14
C LYS A 283 -7.49 18.75 2.77
N ASN A 284 -6.43 19.12 2.04
CA ASN A 284 -5.47 20.04 2.66
C ASN A 284 -6.08 21.44 2.61
N LYS A 285 -7.15 21.67 3.39
CA LYS A 285 -7.60 23.00 3.78
C LYS A 285 -6.77 23.54 4.95
N SER A 286 -6.06 22.65 5.63
CA SER A 286 -5.21 22.96 6.78
C SER A 286 -3.88 22.23 6.66
N THR A 287 -2.88 22.78 7.33
CA THR A 287 -1.59 22.14 7.53
C THR A 287 -1.73 20.97 8.50
N ARG A 288 -0.97 19.90 8.30
CA ARG A 288 -0.91 18.76 9.25
C ARG A 288 0.53 18.28 9.40
N CYS A 289 0.94 18.06 10.65
CA CYS A 289 2.21 17.43 10.98
C CYS A 289 1.98 15.96 11.35
N GLN A 290 2.72 15.05 10.73
CA GLN A 290 2.81 13.65 11.14
C GLN A 290 4.27 13.31 11.38
N PHE A 291 4.54 12.58 12.46
CA PHE A 291 5.90 12.25 12.86
C PHE A 291 6.15 10.76 12.73
N TYR A 292 7.36 10.42 12.34
CA TYR A 292 7.76 9.04 12.16
C TYR A 292 9.22 8.83 12.55
N TRP A 293 9.52 7.59 12.91
CA TRP A 293 10.85 7.10 13.22
C TRP A 293 11.12 5.86 12.37
N SER A 294 12.39 5.64 12.03
CA SER A 294 12.80 4.46 11.27
C SER A 294 14.18 4.01 11.72
N GLU A 295 14.44 2.71 11.62
CA GLU A 295 15.75 2.14 11.95
C GLU A 295 16.88 2.66 11.04
N LYS A 296 16.54 3.22 9.86
CA LYS A 296 17.50 3.86 8.95
C LYS A 296 18.06 5.19 9.50
N HIS A 297 17.32 5.84 10.40
CA HIS A 297 17.67 7.10 11.04
C HIS A 297 17.34 7.00 12.54
N PRO A 298 18.07 6.19 13.32
CA PRO A 298 17.68 5.80 14.67
C PRO A 298 17.67 6.97 15.67
N ASP A 299 18.46 8.01 15.41
CA ASP A 299 18.61 9.17 16.28
C ASP A 299 17.74 10.38 15.87
N GLU A 300 16.96 10.27 14.78
CA GLU A 300 16.18 11.39 14.25
C GLU A 300 14.68 11.12 14.33
N LEU A 301 13.93 12.07 14.92
CA LEU A 301 12.49 12.13 14.70
C LEU A 301 12.24 12.87 13.38
N ARG A 302 11.53 12.25 12.45
CA ARG A 302 11.26 12.83 11.15
C ARG A 302 9.80 13.28 11.07
N VAL A 303 9.56 14.31 10.27
CA VAL A 303 8.22 14.88 10.09
C VAL A 303 7.81 14.84 8.63
N ILE A 304 6.52 14.64 8.41
CA ILE A 304 5.80 14.86 7.17
C ILE A 304 4.86 16.05 7.43
N VAL A 305 5.10 17.15 6.73
CA VAL A 305 4.21 18.32 6.78
C VAL A 305 3.35 18.30 5.52
N SER A 306 2.06 18.02 5.69
CA SER A 306 1.05 18.20 4.64
C SER A 306 0.64 19.67 4.57
N LEU A 307 0.66 20.23 3.36
CA LEU A 307 0.43 21.64 3.09
C LEU A 307 -0.82 21.83 2.22
N PRO A 308 -1.61 22.90 2.45
CA PRO A 308 -2.72 23.27 1.59
C PRO A 308 -2.24 23.83 0.24
N ASP A 309 -3.11 23.81 -0.77
CA ASP A 309 -2.81 24.42 -2.08
C ASP A 309 -2.60 25.93 -1.97
N GLU A 310 -3.31 26.55 -1.03
CA GLU A 310 -3.29 27.97 -0.77
C GLU A 310 -3.31 28.24 0.72
N VAL A 311 -2.54 29.22 1.16
CA VAL A 311 -2.50 29.63 2.55
C VAL A 311 -2.62 31.14 2.66
N SER A 312 -3.39 31.58 3.65
CA SER A 312 -3.63 33.00 3.92
C SER A 312 -3.14 33.35 5.33
N PHE A 313 -2.43 34.45 5.47
CA PHE A 313 -1.92 34.95 6.75
C PHE A 313 -1.96 36.47 6.82
N PRO A 314 -2.09 37.03 8.04
CA PRO A 314 -1.96 38.47 8.23
C PRO A 314 -0.53 38.92 7.95
N VAL A 315 -0.42 40.04 7.24
CA VAL A 315 0.85 40.68 6.92
C VAL A 315 1.27 41.56 8.10
N THR A 316 2.43 41.26 8.69
CA THR A 316 2.95 41.95 9.88
C THR A 316 3.53 43.33 9.54
N SER A 317 4.10 43.49 8.34
CA SER A 317 4.69 44.73 7.82
C SER A 317 4.47 44.84 6.31
N GLU A 318 4.40 46.07 5.77
CA GLU A 318 4.18 46.26 4.34
C GLU A 318 5.32 45.63 3.52
N PRO A 319 5.02 44.66 2.65
CA PRO A 319 6.04 43.92 1.92
C PRO A 319 6.63 44.77 0.80
N SER A 320 7.95 44.68 0.58
CA SER A 320 8.65 45.39 -0.51
C SER A 320 8.34 44.86 -1.91
N THR A 321 7.75 43.67 -2.00
CA THR A 321 7.42 42.96 -3.24
C THR A 321 6.31 41.95 -2.98
N THR A 322 5.52 41.59 -3.99
CA THR A 322 4.54 40.49 -3.90
C THR A 322 5.18 39.12 -4.09
N ARG A 323 6.46 39.03 -4.48
CA ARG A 323 7.19 37.77 -4.56
C ARG A 323 7.77 37.42 -3.19
N PHE A 324 7.18 36.42 -2.54
CA PHE A 324 7.63 35.92 -1.25
C PHE A 324 8.49 34.66 -1.42
N GLU A 325 9.51 34.51 -0.59
CA GLU A 325 10.22 33.26 -0.38
C GLU A 325 9.60 32.55 0.82
N LEU A 326 9.13 31.32 0.62
CA LEU A 326 8.42 30.53 1.61
C LEU A 326 9.32 29.44 2.18
N ALA A 327 9.25 29.22 3.48
CA ALA A 327 10.01 28.18 4.18
C ALA A 327 9.25 27.66 5.40
N ILE A 328 9.62 26.46 5.85
CA ILE A 328 9.29 25.96 7.18
C ILE A 328 10.48 26.23 8.08
N CYS A 329 10.20 26.85 9.23
CA CYS A 329 11.17 27.13 10.27
C CYS A 329 10.87 26.34 11.55
N GLU A 330 11.92 25.93 12.23
CA GLU A 330 11.93 25.33 13.57
C GLU A 330 12.70 26.28 14.48
N ASP A 331 12.06 26.81 15.53
CA ASP A 331 12.67 27.78 16.45
C ASP A 331 13.34 28.99 15.73
N GLY A 332 12.73 29.45 14.63
CA GLY A 332 13.23 30.56 13.81
C GLY A 332 14.24 30.17 12.72
N GLU A 333 14.86 29.00 12.80
CA GLU A 333 15.82 28.49 11.81
C GLU A 333 15.11 27.76 10.66
N GLU A 334 15.58 27.96 9.42
CA GLU A 334 14.99 27.30 8.26
C GLU A 334 15.37 25.81 8.19
N VAL A 335 14.36 24.94 8.22
CA VAL A 335 14.51 23.48 8.11
C VAL A 335 14.06 22.93 6.76
N SER A 336 13.22 23.67 6.02
CA SER A 336 12.80 23.25 4.67
C SER A 336 12.35 24.44 3.81
N GLY A 337 13.01 24.66 2.68
CA GLY A 337 12.59 25.64 1.69
C GLY A 337 11.37 25.17 0.88
N LEU A 338 10.32 25.99 0.82
CA LEU A 338 9.14 25.79 -0.03
C LEU A 338 9.28 26.52 -1.37
N GLY A 339 10.18 27.51 -1.44
CA GLY A 339 10.53 28.26 -2.64
C GLY A 339 9.67 29.51 -2.87
N PRO A 340 9.82 30.17 -4.02
CA PRO A 340 9.14 31.43 -4.28
C PRO A 340 7.66 31.24 -4.64
N ALA A 341 6.82 32.15 -4.12
CA ALA A 341 5.42 32.28 -4.47
C ALA A 341 5.05 33.76 -4.66
N TYR A 342 4.05 34.03 -5.50
CA TYR A 342 3.46 35.36 -5.62
C TYR A 342 2.24 35.45 -4.70
N ALA A 343 2.21 36.47 -3.85
CA ALA A 343 1.12 36.75 -2.94
C ALA A 343 0.08 37.66 -3.60
N SER A 344 -1.20 37.34 -3.41
CA SER A 344 -2.28 38.33 -3.51
C SER A 344 -2.38 39.08 -2.18
N LEU A 345 -2.47 40.41 -2.24
CA LEU A 345 -2.52 41.27 -1.06
C LEU A 345 -3.85 42.01 -1.01
N GLU A 346 -4.69 41.70 -0.02
CA GLU A 346 -5.97 42.38 0.22
C GLU A 346 -6.19 42.58 1.72
N ASN A 347 -6.57 43.79 2.15
CA ASN A 347 -6.93 44.08 3.55
C ASN A 347 -5.91 43.60 4.61
N ARG A 348 -4.60 43.81 4.37
CA ARG A 348 -3.49 43.31 5.21
C ARG A 348 -3.44 41.78 5.37
N GLN A 349 -4.07 41.04 4.47
CA GLN A 349 -3.88 39.60 4.33
C GLN A 349 -3.07 39.32 3.07
N ALA A 350 -2.16 38.37 3.18
CA ALA A 350 -1.46 37.80 2.06
C ALA A 350 -1.95 36.39 1.84
N THR A 351 -2.27 36.09 0.59
CA THR A 351 -2.68 34.76 0.14
C THR A 351 -1.66 34.25 -0.86
N VAL A 352 -1.04 33.11 -0.58
CA VAL A 352 -0.01 32.50 -1.43
C VAL A 352 -0.39 31.07 -1.79
N ARG A 353 -0.16 30.70 -3.05
CA ARG A 353 -0.28 29.30 -3.49
C ARG A 353 1.01 28.55 -3.24
N LEU A 354 0.90 27.40 -2.58
CA LEU A 354 2.03 26.52 -2.27
C LEU A 354 2.23 25.55 -3.44
N ARG A 355 3.48 25.43 -3.91
CA ARG A 355 3.83 24.49 -5.01
C ARG A 355 4.07 23.07 -4.51
N LYS A 356 4.36 22.92 -3.23
CA LYS A 356 4.58 21.64 -2.57
C LYS A 356 3.35 21.34 -1.71
N SER A 357 2.69 20.22 -1.96
CA SER A 357 1.60 19.70 -1.12
C SER A 357 2.12 18.99 0.14
N GLU A 358 3.42 18.65 0.16
CA GLU A 358 4.05 17.92 1.24
C GLU A 358 5.55 18.19 1.28
N VAL A 359 6.13 18.22 2.48
CA VAL A 359 7.59 18.20 2.70
C VAL A 359 7.97 17.26 3.82
N ARG A 360 9.17 16.68 3.73
CA ARG A 360 9.73 15.75 4.72
C ARG A 360 11.14 16.18 5.13
N PHE A 361 11.42 16.19 6.43
CA PHE A 361 12.74 16.49 6.98
C PHE A 361 12.90 15.90 8.39
N GLY A 362 14.13 15.84 8.89
CA GLY A 362 14.43 15.48 10.28
C GLY A 362 14.30 16.70 11.19
N ARG A 363 13.69 16.52 12.37
CA ARG A 363 13.57 17.55 13.40
C ARG A 363 14.91 17.70 14.12
N GLN A 364 15.42 18.91 14.26
CA GLN A 364 16.66 19.18 15.03
C GLN A 364 16.31 19.40 16.50
N ASN A 365 15.22 20.13 16.77
CA ASN A 365 14.65 20.32 18.09
C ASN A 365 13.17 19.90 18.11
N PRO A 366 12.86 18.60 18.30
CA PRO A 366 11.49 18.09 18.27
C PRO A 366 10.50 18.80 19.21
N SER A 367 10.99 19.32 20.35
CA SER A 367 10.20 20.05 21.33
C SER A 367 9.80 21.45 20.87
N ALA A 368 10.51 22.05 19.91
CA ALA A 368 10.14 23.34 19.34
C ALA A 368 8.97 23.21 18.35
N GLY A 369 8.23 24.30 18.17
CA GLY A 369 7.17 24.38 17.17
C GLY A 369 7.71 24.63 15.77
N LEU A 370 6.96 24.17 14.78
CA LEU A 370 7.19 24.49 13.37
C LEU A 370 6.30 25.66 12.94
N SER A 371 6.82 26.51 12.05
CA SER A 371 6.05 27.59 11.44
C SER A 371 6.32 27.68 9.95
N LEU A 372 5.28 27.94 9.15
CA LEU A 372 5.42 28.37 7.76
C LEU A 372 5.67 29.87 7.73
N VAL A 373 6.82 30.29 7.22
CA VAL A 373 7.28 31.69 7.20
C VAL A 373 7.34 32.19 5.76
N ALA A 374 6.85 33.42 5.55
CA ALA A 374 6.98 34.14 4.30
C ALA A 374 7.95 35.32 4.45
N ARG A 375 8.90 35.43 3.53
CA ARG A 375 9.90 36.51 3.49
C ARG A 375 9.80 37.33 2.22
N ALA A 376 9.89 38.66 2.33
CA ALA A 376 10.02 39.57 1.20
C ALA A 376 11.26 40.44 1.41
N GLY A 377 12.21 40.41 0.47
CA GLY A 377 13.48 41.15 0.62
C GLY A 377 14.28 40.77 1.87
N GLY A 378 14.19 39.52 2.33
CA GLY A 378 14.87 39.02 3.54
C GLY A 378 14.12 39.25 4.85
N MET A 379 13.10 40.11 4.86
CA MET A 379 12.29 40.39 6.05
C MET A 379 11.10 39.45 6.16
N ILE A 380 10.78 38.98 7.37
CA ILE A 380 9.58 38.18 7.63
C ILE A 380 8.34 39.08 7.51
N VAL A 381 7.47 38.77 6.56
CA VAL A 381 6.23 39.51 6.30
C VAL A 381 4.99 38.79 6.85
N GLY A 382 5.12 37.50 7.17
CA GLY A 382 4.06 36.73 7.79
C GLY A 382 4.54 35.34 8.23
N SER A 383 3.80 34.75 9.16
CA SER A 383 4.09 33.43 9.71
C SER A 383 2.79 32.73 10.13
N ILE A 384 2.74 31.42 9.96
CA ILE A 384 1.67 30.53 10.41
C ILE A 384 2.29 29.42 11.24
N LYS A 385 1.91 29.34 12.52
CA LYS A 385 2.30 28.20 13.37
C LYS A 385 1.64 26.93 12.82
N LEU A 386 2.41 25.87 12.70
CA LEU A 386 1.88 24.55 12.35
C LEU A 386 1.39 23.87 13.63
N ASP A 387 0.10 23.60 13.69
CA ASP A 387 -0.51 22.95 14.85
C ASP A 387 0.06 21.53 15.06
N ASP A 388 0.06 21.09 16.33
CA ASP A 388 0.54 19.77 16.77
C ASP A 388 1.98 19.46 16.28
N SER A 389 2.80 20.49 16.08
CA SER A 389 4.17 20.31 15.58
C SER A 389 5.21 20.09 16.67
N GLU A 390 4.89 20.41 17.92
CA GLU A 390 5.74 20.24 19.10
C GLU A 390 5.60 18.82 19.65
N ILE A 391 6.73 18.15 19.90
CA ILE A 391 6.77 16.80 20.46
C ILE A 391 7.52 16.84 21.78
N ALA A 392 6.84 16.50 22.87
CA ALA A 392 7.40 16.48 24.23
C ALA A 392 8.33 15.27 24.46
N ILE A 393 9.39 15.19 23.64
CA ILE A 393 10.32 14.07 23.62
C ILE A 393 11.11 13.97 24.92
N GLY A 394 11.09 12.80 25.54
CA GLY A 394 11.76 12.55 26.82
C GLY A 394 11.03 13.08 28.04
N GLU A 395 9.94 13.84 27.87
CA GLU A 395 9.11 14.37 28.97
C GLU A 395 7.91 13.46 29.26
N VAL A 396 7.23 13.02 28.19
CA VAL A 396 6.05 12.15 28.25
C VAL A 396 6.27 10.91 27.39
N PRO A 397 5.56 9.80 27.65
CA PRO A 397 5.66 8.63 26.79
C PRO A 397 5.16 8.96 25.37
N LEU A 398 5.88 8.49 24.36
CA LEU A 398 5.49 8.60 22.96
C LEU A 398 5.07 7.23 22.44
N THR A 399 3.91 7.16 21.81
CA THR A 399 3.32 5.91 21.31
C THR A 399 3.39 5.87 19.80
N PHE A 400 4.21 4.96 19.27
CA PHE A 400 4.38 4.72 17.85
C PHE A 400 3.67 3.44 17.42
N ILE A 401 3.11 3.44 16.21
CA ILE A 401 2.55 2.25 15.56
C ILE A 401 3.37 1.90 14.31
N VAL A 402 3.46 0.63 13.97
CA VAL A 402 4.08 0.22 12.71
C VAL A 402 3.19 0.60 11.52
N ASP A 403 3.78 1.22 10.51
CA ASP A 403 3.19 1.47 9.19
C ASP A 403 4.23 1.15 8.12
N ALA A 404 4.02 0.06 7.38
CA ALA A 404 4.99 -0.50 6.45
C ALA A 404 6.40 -0.64 7.10
N ASP A 405 7.41 0.05 6.58
CA ASP A 405 8.80 -0.01 7.05
C ASP A 405 9.16 1.08 8.09
N GLN A 406 8.17 1.73 8.70
CA GLN A 406 8.37 2.87 9.60
C GLN A 406 7.46 2.82 10.82
N TRP A 407 7.80 3.60 11.83
CA TRP A 407 7.03 3.76 13.06
C TRP A 407 6.40 5.15 13.09
N LEU A 408 5.08 5.25 13.02
CA LEU A 408 4.34 6.52 13.04
C LEU A 408 3.95 6.89 14.47
N LEU A 409 4.25 8.13 14.87
CA LEU A 409 3.80 8.68 16.15
C LEU A 409 2.29 8.90 16.14
N GLN A 410 1.58 8.25 17.06
CA GLN A 410 0.12 8.30 17.17
C GLN A 410 -0.37 8.91 18.48
N GLY A 411 0.47 8.94 19.52
CA GLY A 411 0.09 9.50 20.81
C GLY A 411 1.28 10.06 21.56
N GLN A 412 1.03 11.13 22.31
CA GLN A 412 1.90 11.66 23.35
C GLN A 412 1.15 11.52 24.68
N ALA A 413 1.85 11.20 25.76
CA ALA A 413 1.25 10.98 27.08
C ALA A 413 0.20 9.84 27.07
N SER A 414 -0.94 10.03 27.74
CA SER A 414 -2.01 9.04 27.78
C SER A 414 -2.77 8.99 26.45
N CYS A 415 -2.87 7.81 25.84
CA CYS A 415 -3.55 7.67 24.56
C CYS A 415 -4.19 6.28 24.38
N SER A 416 -4.91 6.10 23.28
CA SER A 416 -5.46 4.80 22.89
C SER A 416 -5.29 4.62 21.40
N VAL A 417 -4.68 3.50 21.02
CA VAL A 417 -4.33 3.19 19.64
C VAL A 417 -4.97 1.87 19.22
N ARG A 418 -5.42 1.84 17.96
CA ARG A 418 -6.03 0.64 17.34
C ARG A 418 -5.00 -0.46 17.08
N SER A 419 -3.75 -0.07 16.82
CA SER A 419 -2.68 -1.04 16.54
C SER A 419 -2.45 -1.95 17.75
N SER A 420 -2.28 -3.24 17.45
CA SER A 420 -1.79 -4.25 18.38
C SER A 420 -0.29 -4.47 18.28
N ASP A 421 0.44 -3.70 17.47
CA ASP A 421 1.91 -3.70 17.44
C ASP A 421 2.38 -2.26 17.59
N VAL A 422 2.94 -1.96 18.76
CA VAL A 422 3.15 -0.61 19.27
C VAL A 422 4.53 -0.52 19.89
N LEU A 423 5.20 0.62 19.68
CA LEU A 423 6.45 0.96 20.34
C LEU A 423 6.21 2.15 21.25
N ILE A 424 6.38 1.96 22.56
CA ILE A 424 6.20 3.01 23.56
C ILE A 424 7.57 3.52 23.98
N VAL A 425 7.95 4.71 23.52
CA VAL A 425 9.16 5.41 23.99
C VAL A 425 8.86 5.99 25.36
N LEU A 426 9.71 5.67 26.33
CA LEU A 426 9.54 6.12 27.72
C LEU A 426 10.15 7.51 27.93
N PRO A 427 9.65 8.26 28.94
CA PRO A 427 10.33 9.45 29.42
C PRO A 427 11.79 9.19 29.80
N ARG A 428 12.61 10.24 29.81
CA ARG A 428 14.04 10.14 30.19
C ARG A 428 14.22 9.77 31.66
N ASP A 429 13.31 10.22 32.52
CA ASP A 429 13.29 9.87 33.93
C ASP A 429 13.04 8.37 34.13
N ASN A 430 13.50 7.81 35.25
CA ASN A 430 13.28 6.39 35.58
C ASN A 430 11.78 6.10 35.78
N SER A 431 11.08 5.81 34.69
CA SER A 431 9.67 5.46 34.71
C SER A 431 9.47 3.99 35.08
N ASN A 432 8.52 3.72 35.97
CA ASN A 432 8.00 2.37 36.19
C ASN A 432 6.92 2.07 35.14
N VAL A 433 6.92 0.85 34.59
CA VAL A 433 5.93 0.42 33.60
C VAL A 433 5.23 -0.84 34.08
N ALA A 434 3.90 -0.80 34.13
CA ALA A 434 3.04 -1.89 34.56
C ALA A 434 1.93 -2.18 33.53
N GLY A 435 1.24 -3.31 33.68
CA GLY A 435 0.08 -3.66 32.85
C GLY A 435 0.43 -4.25 31.49
N PHE A 436 1.67 -4.72 31.29
CA PHE A 436 2.10 -5.38 30.06
C PHE A 436 2.77 -6.73 30.31
N ASP A 437 2.61 -7.68 29.38
CA ASP A 437 3.26 -8.99 29.45
C ASP A 437 4.74 -8.86 29.06
N GLY A 438 5.62 -8.90 30.07
CA GLY A 438 6.99 -8.36 30.06
C GLY A 438 8.05 -9.13 29.26
N GLN A 439 7.71 -9.80 28.16
CA GLN A 439 8.66 -10.62 27.41
C GLN A 439 9.51 -9.83 26.39
N SER A 440 9.13 -8.59 26.04
CA SER A 440 9.87 -7.78 25.08
C SER A 440 11.11 -7.12 25.69
N ARG A 441 12.29 -7.36 25.11
CA ARG A 441 13.48 -6.57 25.44
C ARG A 441 13.28 -5.12 25.02
N ALA A 442 13.61 -4.19 25.90
CA ALA A 442 13.60 -2.78 25.57
C ALA A 442 14.61 -2.48 24.45
N VAL A 443 14.23 -1.60 23.54
CA VAL A 443 15.06 -1.13 22.42
C VAL A 443 15.40 0.35 22.62
N ASN A 444 16.36 0.86 21.87
CA ASN A 444 16.70 2.28 21.87
C ASN A 444 16.03 2.98 20.69
N VAL A 445 15.30 4.06 20.97
CA VAL A 445 14.63 4.89 19.97
C VAL A 445 14.89 6.34 20.36
N LEU A 446 15.49 7.13 19.47
CA LEU A 446 15.79 8.55 19.72
C LEU A 446 16.65 8.76 20.99
N GLY A 447 17.57 7.82 21.27
CA GLY A 447 18.39 7.82 22.49
C GLY A 447 17.65 7.44 23.77
N LEU A 448 16.36 7.11 23.70
CA LEU A 448 15.50 6.78 24.84
C LEU A 448 15.16 5.29 24.88
N LYS A 449 14.80 4.81 26.07
CA LYS A 449 14.33 3.43 26.25
C LYS A 449 12.92 3.31 25.66
N ALA A 450 12.71 2.34 24.78
CA ALA A 450 11.42 2.06 24.19
C ALA A 450 10.98 0.62 24.43
N LEU A 451 9.68 0.42 24.62
CA LEU A 451 9.05 -0.86 24.92
C LEU A 451 8.20 -1.32 23.73
N PRO A 452 8.57 -2.43 23.07
CA PRO A 452 7.69 -3.10 22.11
C PRO A 452 6.54 -3.79 22.84
N VAL A 453 5.30 -3.43 22.49
CA VAL A 453 4.07 -3.95 23.08
C VAL A 453 3.22 -4.58 21.98
N LYS A 454 2.81 -5.84 22.19
CA LYS A 454 1.99 -6.60 21.26
C LYS A 454 0.64 -7.00 21.84
N GLY A 455 -0.41 -7.00 21.03
CA GLY A 455 -1.78 -7.34 21.44
C GLY A 455 -2.58 -6.17 22.03
N CYS A 456 -3.69 -6.51 22.68
CA CYS A 456 -4.57 -5.57 23.37
C CYS A 456 -4.15 -5.46 24.84
N GLN A 457 -3.39 -4.42 25.18
CA GLN A 457 -2.81 -4.22 26.50
C GLN A 457 -3.18 -2.84 27.07
N ASP A 458 -3.05 -2.71 28.39
CA ASP A 458 -3.30 -1.47 29.12
C ASP A 458 -2.05 -1.09 29.90
N VAL A 459 -1.15 -0.38 29.24
CA VAL A 459 0.17 -0.07 29.75
C VAL A 459 0.10 1.19 30.58
N THR A 460 0.52 1.10 31.83
CA THR A 460 0.62 2.24 32.75
C THR A 460 2.09 2.62 32.90
N VAL A 461 2.43 3.86 32.55
CA VAL A 461 3.78 4.42 32.69
C VAL A 461 3.73 5.45 33.81
N THR A 462 4.43 5.20 34.91
CA THR A 462 4.53 6.11 36.06
C THR A 462 5.91 6.75 36.09
N ALA A 463 5.96 8.06 35.84
CA ALA A 463 7.14 8.91 35.98
C ALA A 463 6.80 10.04 36.97
N ASN A 464 6.97 11.32 36.57
CA ASN A 464 6.47 12.47 37.34
C ASN A 464 4.93 12.48 37.40
N GLU A 465 4.30 12.01 36.32
CA GLU A 465 2.86 11.78 36.24
C GLU A 465 2.59 10.31 35.87
N THR A 466 1.33 9.89 35.98
CA THR A 466 0.89 8.56 35.55
C THR A 466 0.18 8.66 34.20
N TYR A 467 0.70 7.95 33.21
CA TYR A 467 0.16 7.88 31.87
C TYR A 467 -0.43 6.50 31.59
N ARG A 468 -1.55 6.46 30.87
CA ARG A 468 -2.24 5.24 30.47
C ARG A 468 -2.29 5.11 28.95
N ILE A 469 -1.69 4.05 28.42
CA ILE A 469 -1.60 3.76 26.99
C ILE A 469 -2.35 2.45 26.72
N ARG A 470 -3.46 2.52 25.98
CA ARG A 470 -4.27 1.35 25.62
C ARG A 470 -4.01 0.95 24.17
N THR A 471 -3.53 -0.28 23.95
CA THR A 471 -3.24 -0.82 22.61
C THR A 471 -4.37 -1.76 22.15
N GLY A 472 -4.50 -1.98 20.84
CA GLY A 472 -5.51 -2.89 20.28
C GLY A 472 -6.96 -2.44 20.50
N ARG A 473 -7.22 -1.13 20.72
CA ARG A 473 -8.55 -0.60 21.02
C ARG A 473 -8.93 0.57 20.13
N GLU A 474 -10.22 0.76 19.95
CA GLU A 474 -10.71 1.90 19.17
C GLU A 474 -10.19 3.22 19.75
N GLN A 475 -9.64 4.07 18.88
CA GLN A 475 -9.15 5.38 19.28
C GLN A 475 -10.33 6.21 19.75
N ILE A 476 -10.35 6.55 21.03
CA ILE A 476 -11.27 7.58 21.52
C ILE A 476 -10.73 8.88 20.96
N SER A 477 -11.34 9.39 19.88
CA SER A 477 -11.14 10.77 19.46
C SER A 477 -11.77 11.64 20.54
N ILE A 478 -11.01 11.91 21.60
CA ILE A 478 -11.29 13.07 22.44
C ILE A 478 -11.07 14.23 21.47
N GLY A 479 -12.15 14.92 21.09
CA GLY A 479 -12.09 15.99 20.11
C GLY A 479 -10.89 16.88 20.43
N ARG A 480 -9.96 17.03 19.48
CA ARG A 480 -8.74 17.79 19.72
C ARG A 480 -9.14 19.21 20.09
N PHE A 481 -8.79 19.66 21.29
CA PHE A 481 -9.07 21.01 21.76
C PHE A 481 -7.85 21.89 21.55
N ALA A 482 -8.07 23.14 21.17
CA ALA A 482 -7.04 24.16 21.09
C ALA A 482 -7.38 25.34 22.02
N LEU A 483 -6.35 26.07 22.45
CA LEU A 483 -6.50 27.30 23.22
C LEU A 483 -6.54 28.50 22.27
N ASN A 484 -7.65 29.23 22.29
CA ASN A 484 -7.86 30.45 21.50
C ASN A 484 -7.90 31.68 22.42
N GLY A 485 -6.92 32.57 22.28
CA GLY A 485 -6.82 33.81 23.05
C GLY A 485 -5.77 34.76 22.47
N LYS A 486 -5.70 35.97 23.01
CA LYS A 486 -4.67 36.95 22.63
C LYS A 486 -3.32 36.47 23.15
N ARG A 487 -2.38 36.10 22.28
CA ARG A 487 -1.03 35.66 22.67
C ARG A 487 -0.13 36.83 23.08
N ALA A 488 0.83 36.56 23.95
CA ALA A 488 1.91 37.49 24.24
C ALA A 488 2.78 37.66 22.99
N SER A 489 3.19 38.90 22.68
CA SER A 489 3.97 39.22 21.48
C SER A 489 5.48 39.23 21.72
N TRP A 490 5.92 38.81 22.90
CA TRP A 490 7.33 38.72 23.31
C TRP A 490 7.66 37.26 23.65
N VAL A 491 8.95 36.92 23.56
CA VAL A 491 9.44 35.57 23.92
C VAL A 491 9.11 35.29 25.38
N CYS A 492 8.36 34.21 25.60
CA CYS A 492 7.96 33.72 26.92
C CYS A 492 8.29 32.24 27.00
N HIS A 493 8.49 31.71 28.21
CA HIS A 493 8.45 30.28 28.46
C HIS A 493 7.35 30.02 29.51
N PRO A 494 6.32 29.22 29.19
CA PRO A 494 6.13 28.48 27.94
C PRO A 494 5.80 29.38 26.73
N ASP A 495 6.16 28.93 25.53
CA ASP A 495 5.92 29.67 24.27
C ASP A 495 4.42 29.96 24.05
N GLU A 496 3.54 29.08 24.55
CA GLU A 496 2.09 29.31 24.58
C GLU A 496 1.66 30.17 25.78
N THR A 497 2.09 31.43 25.79
CA THR A 497 1.65 32.42 26.78
C THR A 497 0.54 33.33 26.22
N PHE A 498 -0.58 33.42 26.94
CA PHE A 498 -1.73 34.26 26.58
C PHE A 498 -1.85 35.48 27.50
N ILE A 499 -2.17 36.65 26.92
CA ILE A 499 -2.59 37.84 27.64
C ILE A 499 -4.07 37.65 28.02
N GLY A 500 -4.30 37.31 29.28
CA GLY A 500 -5.63 36.97 29.78
C GLY A 500 -5.96 35.48 29.65
N VAL A 501 -7.21 35.11 29.91
CA VAL A 501 -7.65 33.71 29.90
C VAL A 501 -7.99 33.27 28.47
N PRO A 502 -7.32 32.24 27.90
CA PRO A 502 -7.71 31.69 26.61
C PRO A 502 -9.00 30.87 26.71
N LYS A 503 -9.74 30.76 25.60
CA LYS A 503 -10.91 29.88 25.46
C LYS A 503 -10.48 28.53 24.92
N VAL A 504 -11.10 27.46 25.41
CA VAL A 504 -10.96 26.13 24.81
C VAL A 504 -11.90 26.04 23.61
N ILE A 505 -11.37 25.75 22.43
CA ILE A 505 -12.14 25.52 21.19
C ILE A 505 -11.91 24.10 20.69
N SER A 506 -12.90 23.51 20.02
CA SER A 506 -12.67 22.25 19.30
C SER A 506 -12.03 22.54 17.94
N THR A 507 -11.07 21.70 17.54
CA THR A 507 -10.50 21.69 16.18
C THR A 507 -11.35 20.84 15.21
N LEU A 508 -12.39 20.16 15.70
CA LEU A 508 -13.37 19.50 14.84
C LEU A 508 -14.41 20.54 14.37
N PRO A 509 -14.72 20.60 13.05
CA PRO A 509 -15.65 21.58 12.51
C PRO A 509 -17.08 21.50 13.10
N ASP A 510 -17.46 20.36 13.70
CA ASP A 510 -18.82 20.08 14.15
C ASP A 510 -19.08 20.28 15.66
N ILE A 511 -18.10 20.75 16.45
CA ILE A 511 -18.29 21.01 17.90
C ILE A 511 -18.13 22.51 18.17
N GLN A 512 -19.25 23.24 18.23
CA GLN A 512 -19.23 24.71 18.36
C GLN A 512 -19.08 25.24 19.80
N SER A 513 -19.26 24.43 20.84
CA SER A 513 -19.12 24.91 22.22
C SER A 513 -18.89 23.77 23.21
N ILE A 514 -17.97 23.98 24.16
CA ILE A 514 -17.76 23.10 25.31
C ILE A 514 -17.78 23.99 26.54
N ASP A 515 -18.70 23.67 27.46
CA ASP A 515 -18.68 24.26 28.79
C ASP A 515 -17.58 23.57 29.61
N VAL A 516 -16.50 24.29 29.84
CA VAL A 516 -15.42 23.84 30.72
C VAL A 516 -15.75 24.28 32.14
N THR A 517 -16.05 23.33 33.03
CA THR A 517 -16.28 23.61 34.44
C THR A 517 -14.95 23.84 35.15
N ARG A 518 -14.83 24.99 35.81
CA ARG A 518 -13.62 25.44 36.52
C ARG A 518 -13.45 24.69 37.84
N TYR A 519 -12.28 24.10 38.06
CA TYR A 519 -11.78 23.84 39.41
C TYR A 519 -10.72 24.88 39.71
N THR A 520 -11.03 25.84 40.60
CA THR A 520 -9.99 26.64 41.24
C THR A 520 -9.32 25.76 42.29
N CYS A 521 -8.02 25.51 42.14
CA CYS A 521 -7.20 25.11 43.28
C CYS A 521 -7.13 26.26 44.30
#